data_AF-A0A9D2ATC4-F1
#
_entry.id   AF-A0A9D2ATC4-F1
#
_cell.length_a   1.000
_cell.length_b   1.000
_cell.length_c   1.000
_cell.angle_alpha   90.00
_cell.angle_beta   90.00
_cell.angle_gamma   90.00
#
_symmetry.space_group_name_H-M   'P 1'
#
loop_
_entity.id
_entity.type
_entity.pdbx_description
1 polymer ?
#
loop_
_entity_poly.entity_id
_entity_poly.type
_entity_poly.pdbx_seq_one_letter_code
_entity_poly.pdbx_strand_id
1 'polypeptide(L)'
;EGIMNAELPWALIFIGVFIAIVAEILKVPVMPFAVGMYLPFSLSAGIMAGGIVRYIVEKIKGTDAEKKERADRGVLFTSGLIAGEGIMGIVLAVLAVAKVDSVINLSERFGFTTPQVVSLIVFVLLLVYLFRKCMKKAK
;
A
#
# COMPACT_ATOMS: atom_id res chain seq x y z
N GLU A 1 -12.19 4.70 25.11
CA GLU A 1 -12.33 5.22 26.49
C GLU A 1 -11.17 6.11 26.97
N GLY A 2 -9.94 6.04 26.42
CA GLY A 2 -8.80 6.88 26.87
C GLY A 2 -8.73 8.32 26.34
N ILE A 3 -9.20 8.61 25.11
CA ILE A 3 -9.20 9.98 24.55
C ILE A 3 -10.32 10.86 25.12
N MET A 4 -11.44 10.26 25.54
CA MET A 4 -12.60 10.99 26.09
C MET A 4 -12.49 11.27 27.60
N ASN A 5 -11.52 10.68 28.32
CA ASN A 5 -11.32 10.88 29.77
C ASN A 5 -10.03 11.63 30.15
N ALA A 6 -9.29 12.20 29.18
CA ALA A 6 -8.04 12.94 29.39
C ALA A 6 -6.86 12.19 30.07
N GLU A 7 -7.01 10.90 30.41
CA GLU A 7 -5.90 10.05 30.84
C GLU A 7 -5.21 9.42 29.62
N LEU A 8 -4.41 10.24 28.91
CA LEU A 8 -3.46 9.67 27.96
C LEU A 8 -2.44 8.83 28.75
N PRO A 9 -2.15 7.60 28.32
CA PRO A 9 -1.14 6.76 28.96
C PRO A 9 0.26 7.30 28.66
N TRP A 10 0.65 8.38 29.35
CA TRP A 10 1.93 9.08 29.19
C TRP A 10 3.13 8.16 29.32
N ALA A 11 3.04 7.13 30.17
CA ALA A 11 4.07 6.09 30.26
C ALA A 11 4.33 5.39 28.91
N LEU A 12 3.28 5.06 28.15
CA LEU A 12 3.42 4.43 26.82
C LEU A 12 4.02 5.39 25.79
N ILE A 13 3.71 6.69 25.89
CA ILE A 13 4.29 7.73 25.03
C ILE A 13 5.80 7.86 25.30
N PHE A 14 6.20 7.97 26.57
CA PHE A 14 7.62 8.06 26.94
C PHE A 14 8.42 6.82 26.55
N ILE A 15 7.82 5.62 26.67
CA ILE A 15 8.42 4.37 26.17
C ILE A 15 8.61 4.45 24.65
N GLY A 16 7.61 4.92 23.90
CA GLY A 16 7.71 5.09 22.44
C GLY A 16 8.80 6.09 22.03
N VAL A 17 8.92 7.22 22.74
CA VAL A 17 9.99 8.21 22.52
C VAL A 17 11.36 7.61 22.80
N PHE A 18 11.52 6.85 23.88
CA PHE A 18 12.79 6.21 24.21
C PHE A 18 13.20 5.17 23.14
N ILE A 19 12.25 4.36 22.67
CA ILE A 19 12.48 3.40 21.58
C ILE A 19 12.88 4.14 20.29
N ALA A 20 12.22 5.25 19.97
CA ALA A 20 12.55 6.07 18.80
C ALA A 20 13.98 6.64 18.89
N ILE A 21 14.40 7.14 20.06
CA ILE A 21 15.77 7.65 20.28
C ILE A 21 16.81 6.53 20.09
N VAL A 22 16.54 5.34 20.64
CA VAL A 22 17.44 4.18 20.48
C VAL A 22 17.54 3.76 19.00
N ALA A 23 16.40 3.72 18.29
CA ALA A 23 16.38 3.42 16.86
C ALA A 23 17.11 4.48 16.01
N GLU A 24 16.99 5.76 16.36
CA GLU A 24 17.71 6.86 15.72
C GLU A 24 19.23 6.74 15.92
N ILE A 25 19.68 6.38 17.13
CA ILE A 25 21.12 6.12 17.43
C ILE A 25 21.66 4.95 16.61
N LEU A 26 20.85 3.91 16.40
CA LEU A 26 21.19 2.76 15.55
C LEU A 26 21.18 3.10 14.05
N LYS A 27 20.90 4.36 13.67
CA LYS A 27 20.72 4.82 12.28
C LYS A 27 19.66 4.03 11.52
N VAL A 28 18.71 3.42 12.24
CA VAL A 28 17.54 2.80 11.64
C VAL A 28 16.52 3.91 11.44
N PRO A 29 16.00 4.11 10.23
CA PRO A 29 14.99 5.14 10.01
C PRO A 29 13.74 4.81 10.85
N VAL A 30 13.45 5.66 11.83
CA VAL A 30 12.38 5.46 12.82
C VAL A 30 10.99 5.36 12.20
N MET A 31 10.80 6.01 11.05
CA MET A 31 9.53 6.08 10.33
C MET A 31 9.13 4.70 9.75
N PRO A 32 9.93 4.02 8.90
CA PRO A 32 9.69 2.64 8.50
C PRO A 32 9.55 1.65 9.66
N PHE A 33 10.31 1.85 10.74
CA PHE A 33 10.27 0.97 11.91
C PHE A 33 8.92 1.04 12.62
N ALA A 34 8.43 2.25 12.92
CA ALA A 34 7.13 2.46 13.53
C ALA A 34 5.98 1.94 12.64
N VAL A 35 6.06 2.22 11.34
CA VAL A 35 5.07 1.75 10.36
C VAL A 35 5.05 0.22 10.29
N GLY A 36 6.20 -0.44 10.34
CA GLY A 36 6.31 -1.91 10.32
C GLY A 36 5.75 -2.59 11.56
N MET A 37 5.84 -1.96 12.74
CA MET A 37 5.25 -2.48 13.97
C MET A 37 3.74 -2.28 14.03
N TYR A 38 3.22 -1.24 13.37
CA TYR A 38 1.79 -0.91 13.39
C TYR A 38 0.99 -1.60 12.27
N LEU A 39 1.60 -1.84 11.10
CA LEU A 39 0.89 -2.44 9.97
C LEU A 39 0.80 -3.97 10.07
N PRO A 40 -0.35 -4.56 9.72
CA PRO A 40 -0.48 -6.01 9.64
C PRO A 40 0.45 -6.56 8.55
N PHE A 41 0.96 -7.77 8.77
CA PHE A 41 1.93 -8.42 7.89
C PHE A 41 1.50 -8.43 6.41
N SER A 42 0.22 -8.57 6.12
CA SER A 42 -0.33 -8.55 4.75
C SER A 42 -0.09 -7.22 4.02
N LEU A 43 -0.21 -6.08 4.71
CA LEU A 43 0.04 -4.75 4.13
C LEU A 43 1.55 -4.52 3.98
N SER A 44 2.34 -4.88 4.99
CA SER A 44 3.80 -4.80 4.96
C SER A 44 4.40 -5.64 3.82
N ALA A 45 3.86 -6.85 3.57
CA ALA A 45 4.25 -7.70 2.45
C ALA A 45 3.95 -7.04 1.09
N GLY A 46 2.81 -6.35 0.98
CA GLY A 46 2.45 -5.59 -0.22
C GLY A 46 3.43 -4.45 -0.51
N ILE A 47 3.80 -3.68 0.52
CA ILE A 47 4.81 -2.61 0.43
C ILE A 47 6.17 -3.19 0.02
N MET A 48 6.58 -4.30 0.64
CA MET A 48 7.83 -4.98 0.32
C MET A 48 7.86 -5.47 -1.14
N ALA A 49 6.76 -6.05 -1.64
CA ALA A 49 6.65 -6.49 -3.03
C ALA A 49 6.79 -5.32 -4.02
N GLY A 50 6.18 -4.17 -3.74
CA GLY A 50 6.38 -2.95 -4.52
C GLY A 50 7.84 -2.47 -4.53
N GLY A 51 8.51 -2.54 -3.38
CA GLY A 51 9.95 -2.25 -3.25
C GLY A 51 10.83 -3.20 -4.07
N ILE A 52 10.51 -4.50 -4.09
CA ILE A 52 11.20 -5.50 -4.93
C ILE A 52 11.02 -5.17 -6.41
N VAL A 53 9.80 -4.81 -6.85
CA VAL A 53 9.58 -4.40 -8.25
C VAL A 53 10.41 -3.17 -8.60
N ARG A 54 10.48 -2.16 -7.73
CA ARG A 54 11.33 -0.98 -7.93
C ARG A 54 12.80 -1.37 -8.05
N TYR A 55 13.30 -2.21 -7.14
CA TYR A 55 14.68 -2.69 -7.17
C TYR A 55 15.01 -3.43 -8.48
N ILE A 56 14.09 -4.28 -8.97
CA ILE A 56 14.25 -4.97 -10.25
C ILE A 56 14.28 -3.96 -11.40
N VAL A 57 13.37 -2.99 -11.43
CA VAL A 57 13.31 -1.95 -12.48
C VAL A 57 14.59 -1.11 -12.54
N GLU A 58 15.17 -0.74 -11.40
CA GLU A 58 16.42 0.03 -11.31
C GLU A 58 17.66 -0.77 -11.77
N LYS A 59 17.62 -2.10 -11.59
CA LYS A 59 18.71 -3.03 -11.96
C LYS A 59 18.75 -3.36 -13.46
N ILE A 60 17.66 -3.13 -14.20
CA ILE A 60 17.62 -3.33 -15.65
C ILE A 60 18.50 -2.28 -16.36
N LYS A 61 19.28 -2.72 -17.36
CA LYS A 61 20.12 -1.84 -18.17
C LYS A 61 19.30 -0.74 -18.88
N GLY A 62 19.84 0.46 -18.89
CA GLY A 62 19.25 1.67 -19.49
C GLY A 62 20.06 2.89 -19.06
N THR A 63 19.97 3.98 -19.82
CA THR A 63 20.58 5.26 -19.47
C THR A 63 19.97 5.81 -18.18
N ASP A 64 20.70 6.63 -17.41
CA ASP A 64 20.17 7.26 -16.18
C ASP A 64 18.85 8.01 -16.42
N ALA A 65 18.72 8.66 -17.58
CA ALA A 65 17.48 9.29 -18.02
C ALA A 65 16.32 8.29 -18.17
N GLU A 66 16.55 7.13 -18.81
CA GLU A 66 15.52 6.10 -18.99
C GLU A 66 15.11 5.48 -17.65
N LYS A 67 16.06 5.30 -16.72
CA LYS A 67 15.77 4.77 -15.37
C LYS A 67 14.92 5.74 -14.56
N LYS A 68 15.24 7.04 -14.61
CA LYS A 68 14.46 8.07 -13.95
C LYS A 68 13.03 8.14 -14.51
N GLU A 69 12.88 8.09 -15.82
CA GLU A 69 11.57 8.11 -16.48
C GLU A 69 10.71 6.89 -16.11
N ARG A 70 11.34 5.70 -15.96
CA ARG A 70 10.66 4.49 -15.47
C ARG A 70 10.19 4.62 -14.02
N ALA A 71 11.00 5.23 -13.16
CA ALA A 71 10.66 5.47 -11.76
C ALA A 71 9.52 6.49 -11.63
N ASP A 72 9.59 7.62 -12.34
CA ASP A 72 8.55 8.65 -12.34
C ASP A 72 7.21 8.12 -12.86
N ARG A 73 7.22 7.29 -13.91
CA ARG A 73 6.02 6.57 -14.36
C ARG A 73 5.46 5.63 -13.30
N GLY A 74 6.33 4.90 -12.60
CA GLY A 74 5.92 4.01 -11.52
C GLY A 74 5.22 4.79 -10.41
N VAL A 75 5.82 5.89 -9.97
CA VAL A 75 5.24 6.79 -8.96
C VAL A 75 3.90 7.34 -9.43
N LEU A 76 3.81 7.89 -10.65
CA LEU A 76 2.57 8.44 -11.20
C LEU A 76 1.45 7.40 -11.31
N PHE A 77 1.79 6.17 -11.69
CA PHE A 77 0.80 5.09 -11.74
C PHE A 77 0.30 4.72 -10.35
N THR A 78 1.21 4.59 -9.37
CA THR A 78 0.83 4.26 -7.99
C THR A 78 0.02 5.38 -7.33
N SER A 79 0.35 6.65 -7.55
CA SER A 79 -0.43 7.77 -7.03
C SER A 79 -1.81 7.85 -7.68
N GLY A 80 -1.92 7.53 -8.97
CA GLY A 80 -3.20 7.39 -9.65
C GLY A 80 -4.08 6.26 -9.07
N LEU A 81 -3.48 5.13 -8.68
CA LEU A 81 -4.20 4.04 -8.01
C LEU A 81 -4.70 4.44 -6.61
N ILE A 82 -3.87 5.14 -5.82
CA ILE A 82 -4.26 5.66 -4.49
C ILE A 82 -5.40 6.68 -4.63
N ALA A 83 -5.31 7.58 -5.60
CA ALA A 83 -6.39 8.53 -5.87
C ALA A 83 -7.69 7.81 -6.32
N GLY A 84 -7.56 6.77 -7.14
CA GLY A 84 -8.67 5.94 -7.59
C GLY A 84 -9.37 5.19 -6.45
N GLU A 85 -8.61 4.68 -5.47
CA GLU A 85 -9.15 4.07 -4.25
C GLU A 85 -10.04 5.06 -3.49
N GLY A 86 -9.58 6.30 -3.30
CA GLY A 86 -10.36 7.35 -2.63
C GLY A 86 -11.67 7.66 -3.35
N ILE A 87 -11.64 7.80 -4.69
CA ILE A 87 -12.83 8.06 -5.49
C ILE A 87 -13.81 6.87 -5.40
N MET A 88 -13.32 5.63 -5.51
CA MET A 88 -14.15 4.44 -5.38
C MET A 88 -14.77 4.31 -3.99
N GLY A 89 -14.06 4.67 -2.93
CA GLY A 89 -14.61 4.70 -1.58
C GLY A 89 -15.82 5.62 -1.46
N ILE A 90 -15.76 6.80 -2.07
CA ILE A 90 -16.90 7.75 -2.09
C ILE A 90 -18.08 7.16 -2.90
N VAL A 91 -17.80 6.60 -4.08
CA VAL A 91 -18.84 5.98 -4.92
C VAL A 91 -19.54 4.83 -4.17
N LEU A 92 -18.78 3.97 -3.50
CA LEU A 92 -19.31 2.86 -2.70
C LEU A 92 -20.13 3.37 -1.50
N ALA A 93 -19.69 4.44 -0.83
CA ALA A 93 -20.44 5.05 0.27
C ALA A 93 -21.81 5.59 -0.19
N VAL A 94 -21.87 6.23 -1.35
CA VAL A 94 -23.14 6.74 -1.93
C VAL A 94 -24.07 5.58 -2.30
N LEU A 95 -23.54 4.52 -2.91
CA LEU A 95 -24.31 3.33 -3.27
C LEU A 95 -24.87 2.59 -2.05
N ALA A 96 -24.13 2.58 -0.94
CA ALA A 96 -24.57 2.00 0.32
C ALA A 96 -25.71 2.79 0.97
N VAL A 97 -25.68 4.12 0.89
CA VAL A 97 -26.80 4.96 1.35
C VAL A 97 -28.05 4.75 0.48
N ALA A 98 -27.88 4.48 -0.81
CA ALA A 98 -28.99 4.21 -1.74
C ALA A 98 -29.62 2.81 -1.58
N LYS A 99 -29.12 1.95 -0.68
CA LYS A 99 -29.56 0.56 -0.47
C LYS A 99 -29.52 -0.33 -1.72
N VAL A 100 -28.61 -0.01 -2.65
CA VAL A 100 -28.35 -0.80 -3.87
C VAL A 100 -27.19 -1.79 -3.63
N ASP A 101 -26.89 -2.08 -2.36
CA ASP A 101 -25.80 -2.98 -1.94
C ASP A 101 -25.95 -4.41 -2.45
N SER A 102 -27.20 -4.88 -2.57
CA SER A 102 -27.52 -6.26 -2.94
C SER A 102 -27.17 -6.62 -4.39
N VAL A 103 -26.97 -5.64 -5.28
CA VAL A 103 -26.60 -5.88 -6.69
C VAL A 103 -25.08 -5.92 -6.92
N ILE A 104 -24.29 -5.41 -5.97
CA ILE A 104 -22.82 -5.26 -6.08
C ILE A 104 -22.08 -6.20 -5.13
N ASN A 105 -22.78 -6.91 -4.24
CA ASN A 105 -22.22 -8.01 -3.45
C ASN A 105 -21.82 -9.20 -4.36
N LEU A 106 -20.72 -8.99 -5.08
CA LEU A 106 -20.09 -9.93 -5.99
C LEU A 106 -19.55 -11.15 -5.22
N SER A 107 -19.24 -10.97 -3.94
CA SER A 107 -18.82 -12.03 -3.02
C SER A 107 -19.89 -13.11 -2.85
N GLU A 108 -21.17 -12.74 -2.72
CA GLU A 108 -22.28 -13.70 -2.62
C GLU A 108 -22.65 -14.30 -3.98
N ARG A 109 -22.54 -13.53 -5.07
CA ARG A 109 -22.89 -14.00 -6.42
C ARG A 109 -21.86 -14.94 -7.05
N PHE A 110 -20.57 -14.75 -6.77
CA PHE A 110 -19.52 -15.55 -7.41
C PHE A 110 -19.01 -16.71 -6.56
N GLY A 111 -19.50 -16.88 -5.32
CA GLY A 111 -19.21 -18.05 -4.50
C GLY A 111 -17.71 -18.39 -4.47
N PHE A 112 -16.86 -17.38 -4.28
CA PHE A 112 -15.41 -17.59 -4.26
C PHE A 112 -15.07 -18.43 -3.02
N THR A 113 -14.98 -19.74 -3.20
CA THR A 113 -14.59 -20.72 -2.18
C THR A 113 -13.16 -20.51 -1.67
N THR A 114 -12.36 -19.69 -2.35
CA THR A 114 -11.02 -19.26 -1.92
C THR A 114 -10.77 -17.77 -2.21
N PRO A 115 -11.36 -16.84 -1.43
CA PRO A 115 -11.15 -15.39 -1.63
C PRO A 115 -9.68 -14.99 -1.58
N GLN A 116 -8.88 -15.73 -0.80
CA GLN A 116 -7.46 -15.52 -0.60
C GLN A 116 -6.61 -15.83 -1.85
N VAL A 117 -6.96 -16.87 -2.61
CA VAL A 117 -6.25 -17.23 -3.86
C VAL A 117 -6.56 -16.20 -4.95
N VAL A 118 -7.80 -15.74 -5.03
CA VAL A 118 -8.22 -14.71 -5.99
C VAL A 118 -7.51 -13.39 -5.71
N SER A 119 -7.47 -12.97 -4.44
CA SER A 119 -6.72 -11.77 -4.03
C SER A 119 -5.24 -11.87 -4.40
N LEU A 120 -4.61 -13.02 -4.18
CA LEU A 120 -3.22 -13.26 -4.57
C LEU A 120 -3.01 -13.15 -6.09
N ILE A 121 -3.88 -13.76 -6.89
CA ILE A 121 -3.80 -13.72 -8.35
C ILE A 121 -3.93 -12.29 -8.86
N VAL A 122 -4.91 -11.53 -8.35
CA VAL A 122 -5.11 -10.12 -8.72
C VAL A 122 -3.90 -9.29 -8.32
N PHE A 123 -3.34 -9.52 -7.14
CA PHE A 123 -2.14 -8.82 -6.67
C PHE A 123 -0.93 -9.08 -7.59
N VAL A 124 -0.67 -10.33 -7.96
CA VAL A 124 0.42 -10.69 -8.88
C VAL A 124 0.18 -10.08 -10.27
N LEU A 125 -1.05 -10.14 -10.79
CA LEU A 125 -1.40 -9.51 -12.07
C LEU A 125 -1.14 -8.00 -12.05
N LEU A 126 -1.46 -7.34 -10.94
CA LEU A 126 -1.27 -5.90 -10.77
C LEU A 126 0.22 -5.54 -10.72
N LEU A 127 1.04 -6.32 -10.02
CA LEU A 127 2.50 -6.17 -10.04
C LEU A 127 3.09 -6.36 -11.45
N VAL A 128 2.65 -7.40 -12.17
CA VAL A 128 3.07 -7.65 -13.56
C VAL A 128 2.63 -6.52 -14.48
N TYR A 129 1.43 -5.98 -14.28
CA TYR A 129 0.92 -4.85 -15.05
C TYR A 129 1.72 -3.58 -14.79
N LEU A 130 2.02 -3.27 -13.53
CA LEU A 130 2.86 -2.14 -13.13
C LEU A 130 4.25 -2.27 -13.76
N PHE A 131 4.86 -3.46 -13.67
CA PHE A 131 6.16 -3.73 -14.29
C PHE A 131 6.12 -3.51 -15.81
N ARG A 132 5.09 -4.01 -16.50
CA ARG A 132 4.90 -3.79 -17.95
C ARG A 132 4.71 -2.32 -18.30
N LYS A 133 3.96 -1.57 -17.49
CA LYS A 133 3.73 -0.13 -17.70
C LYS A 133 4.99 0.70 -17.47
N CYS A 134 5.80 0.36 -16.47
CA CYS A 134 7.12 0.98 -16.29
C CYS A 134 8.05 0.69 -17.48
N MET A 135 8.04 -0.55 -17.99
CA MET A 135 8.95 -1.02 -19.04
C MET A 135 8.56 -0.63 -20.48
N LYS A 136 7.31 -0.22 -20.75
CA LYS A 136 6.94 0.31 -22.07
C LYS A 136 7.68 1.64 -22.30
N LYS A 137 8.51 1.69 -23.34
CA LYS A 137 9.10 2.93 -23.87
C LYS A 137 7.97 3.88 -24.27
N ALA A 138 8.07 5.14 -23.87
CA ALA A 138 7.33 6.20 -24.51
C ALA A 138 7.70 6.19 -26.01
N LYS A 139 6.67 6.17 -26.85
CA LYS A 139 6.82 6.28 -28.30
C LYS A 139 7.00 7.74 -28.65
#